data_AF-A0A9E4GFK6-F1
#
_entry.id   AF-A0A9E4GFK6-F1
#
_cell.length_a   1.000
_cell.length_b   1.000
_cell.length_c   1.000
_cell.angle_alpha   90.00
_cell.angle_beta   90.00
_cell.angle_gamma   90.00
#
_symmetry.space_group_name_H-M   'P 1'
#
loop_
_entity.id
_entity.type
_entity.pdbx_description
1 polymer ?
#
loop_
_entity_poly.entity_id
_entity_poly.type
_entity_poly.pdbx_seq_one_letter_code
_entity_poly.pdbx_strand_id
1 'polypeptide(L)'
;MTDQGGVLRAQTPADRPRLARLVAAALPTSSSPPISGTTTLHRGALLPRFVVHVKPVGGGQQGYGARRAAVLVLVAEPGRPPCIDPGLVAATLGLTPGESQVAVWVAEGWTVREMAVATGRTDKAIRWHLQQIYHKQGISRQADLVRLVLSLATIA
;
A
#
# COMPACT_ATOMS: atom_id res chain seq x y z
N MET A 1 -15.57 6.67 4.38
CA MET A 1 -16.21 7.40 3.26
C MET A 1 -17.49 6.68 2.90
N THR A 2 -18.47 7.35 2.30
CA THR A 2 -19.72 6.73 1.84
C THR A 2 -19.99 7.14 0.41
N ASP A 3 -20.37 6.17 -0.44
CA ASP A 3 -20.95 6.43 -1.76
C ASP A 3 -22.48 6.34 -1.65
N GLN A 4 -23.18 7.42 -1.99
CA GLN A 4 -24.63 7.44 -2.10
C GLN A 4 -25.01 8.01 -3.47
N GLY A 5 -25.47 7.13 -4.37
CA GLY A 5 -25.93 7.52 -5.71
C GLY A 5 -24.81 8.03 -6.64
N GLY A 6 -23.56 7.60 -6.45
CA GLY A 6 -22.41 8.05 -7.23
C GLY A 6 -21.74 9.32 -6.68
N VAL A 7 -22.13 9.76 -5.48
CA VAL A 7 -21.51 10.88 -4.78
C VAL A 7 -20.69 10.35 -3.62
N LEU A 8 -19.37 10.45 -3.75
CA LEU A 8 -18.43 10.09 -2.70
C LEU A 8 -18.34 11.21 -1.65
N ARG A 9 -18.63 10.87 -0.38
CA ARG A 9 -18.57 11.82 0.74
C ARG A 9 -17.65 11.34 1.85
N ALA A 10 -16.96 12.29 2.48
CA ALA A 10 -16.28 12.05 3.74
C ALA A 10 -17.32 11.92 4.87
N GLN A 11 -17.11 10.96 5.78
CA GLN A 11 -18.02 10.75 6.90
C GLN A 11 -17.96 11.93 7.87
N THR A 12 -16.76 12.38 8.20
CA THR A 12 -16.50 13.56 9.04
C THR A 12 -16.90 14.85 8.33
N PRO A 13 -17.77 15.69 8.91
CA PRO A 13 -18.23 16.94 8.28
C PRO A 13 -17.10 17.89 7.87
N ALA A 14 -16.05 17.99 8.68
CA ALA A 14 -14.89 18.86 8.43
C ALA A 14 -14.13 18.50 7.13
N ASP A 15 -14.17 17.24 6.71
CA ASP A 15 -13.42 16.77 5.54
C ASP A 15 -14.22 16.80 4.24
N ARG A 16 -15.55 16.95 4.33
CA ARG A 16 -16.46 16.97 3.17
C ARG A 16 -16.07 18.00 2.11
N PRO A 17 -15.85 19.29 2.43
CA PRO A 17 -15.51 20.27 1.40
C PRO A 17 -14.15 19.98 0.75
N ARG A 18 -13.20 19.44 1.51
CA ARG A 18 -11.86 19.13 1.02
C ARG A 18 -11.88 17.97 0.02
N LEU A 19 -12.58 16.89 0.35
CA LEU A 19 -12.76 15.76 -0.55
C LEU A 19 -13.57 16.14 -1.80
N ALA A 20 -14.66 16.89 -1.64
CA ALA A 20 -15.51 17.30 -2.76
C ALA A 20 -14.74 18.17 -3.77
N ARG A 21 -13.94 19.13 -3.30
CA ARG A 21 -13.08 19.96 -4.18
C ARG A 21 -12.07 19.11 -4.93
N LEU A 22 -11.46 18.14 -4.25
CA LEU A 22 -10.45 17.29 -4.87
C LEU A 22 -11.05 16.36 -5.94
N VAL A 23 -12.22 15.78 -5.69
CA VAL A 23 -12.96 14.98 -6.70
C VAL A 23 -13.39 15.86 -7.88
N ALA A 24 -13.91 17.05 -7.62
CA ALA A 24 -14.34 17.98 -8.67
C ALA A 24 -13.18 18.38 -9.60
N ALA A 25 -11.98 18.63 -9.05
CA ALA A 25 -10.80 18.97 -9.84
C ALA A 25 -10.28 17.81 -10.72
N ALA A 26 -10.57 16.57 -10.35
CA ALA A 26 -10.18 15.39 -11.11
C ALA A 26 -11.23 14.95 -12.14
N LEU A 27 -12.44 15.51 -12.11
CA LEU A 27 -13.46 15.24 -13.11
C LEU A 27 -13.09 15.91 -14.44
N PRO A 28 -13.31 15.24 -15.59
CA PRO A 28 -13.11 15.86 -16.89
C PRO A 28 -14.08 17.04 -17.06
N THR A 29 -13.54 18.21 -17.39
CA THR A 29 -14.31 19.41 -17.75
C THR A 29 -13.90 19.88 -19.15
N SER A 30 -14.78 20.60 -19.85
CA SER A 30 -14.46 21.16 -21.16
C SER A 30 -13.46 22.32 -21.10
N SER A 31 -13.31 22.95 -19.92
CA SER A 31 -12.56 24.19 -19.74
C SER A 31 -11.15 23.99 -19.18
N SER A 32 -10.85 22.86 -18.54
CA SER A 32 -9.54 22.64 -17.91
C SER A 32 -9.17 21.15 -17.86
N PRO A 33 -7.89 20.80 -18.04
CA PRO A 33 -7.44 19.43 -17.91
C PRO A 33 -7.67 18.94 -16.47
N PRO A 34 -8.14 17.70 -16.27
CA PRO A 34 -8.39 17.19 -14.93
C PRO A 34 -7.08 16.99 -14.17
N ILE A 35 -7.08 17.36 -12.89
CA ILE A 35 -5.88 17.41 -12.05
C ILE A 35 -5.93 16.28 -11.03
N SER A 36 -4.80 15.58 -10.88
CA SER A 36 -4.59 14.64 -9.78
C SER A 36 -4.28 15.38 -8.49
N GLY A 37 -4.74 14.88 -7.35
CA GLY A 37 -4.30 15.44 -6.07
C GLY A 37 -4.46 14.50 -4.90
N THR A 38 -4.02 14.98 -3.74
CA THR A 38 -3.94 14.22 -2.50
C THR A 38 -4.54 15.02 -1.36
N THR A 39 -5.29 14.36 -0.49
CA THR A 39 -5.82 14.94 0.75
C THR A 39 -5.71 13.94 1.89
N THR A 40 -5.91 14.41 3.13
CA THR A 40 -6.06 13.55 4.30
C THR A 40 -7.49 13.62 4.81
N LEU A 41 -8.02 12.49 5.30
CA LEU A 41 -9.36 12.39 5.90
C LEU A 41 -9.26 11.83 7.32
N HIS A 42 -10.08 12.35 8.23
CA HIS A 42 -10.17 11.88 9.60
C HIS A 42 -10.95 10.57 9.68
N ARG A 43 -10.47 9.66 10.53
CA ARG A 43 -11.15 8.42 10.93
C ARG A 43 -11.79 8.52 12.33
N GLY A 44 -11.31 9.46 13.13
CA GLY A 44 -11.70 9.74 14.51
C GLY A 44 -10.67 10.70 15.14
N ALA A 45 -10.94 11.25 16.32
CA ALA A 45 -10.05 12.26 16.94
C ALA A 45 -8.64 11.73 17.27
N LEU A 46 -8.52 10.42 17.56
CA LEU A 46 -7.28 9.78 18.02
C LEU A 46 -6.72 8.75 17.03
N LEU A 47 -7.36 8.58 15.86
CA LEU A 47 -6.95 7.57 14.87
C LEU A 47 -6.13 8.22 13.75
N PRO A 48 -5.15 7.49 13.18
CA PRO A 48 -4.42 7.95 12.01
C PRO A 48 -5.37 8.38 10.89
N ARG A 49 -5.03 9.49 10.24
CA ARG A 49 -5.76 9.99 9.08
C ARG A 49 -5.53 9.07 7.88
N PHE A 50 -6.56 8.85 7.09
CA PHE A 50 -6.38 8.28 5.76
C PHE A 50 -5.68 9.28 4.84
N VAL A 51 -4.83 8.77 3.94
CA VAL A 51 -4.36 9.51 2.77
C VAL A 51 -5.24 9.11 1.59
N VAL A 52 -5.81 10.09 0.90
CA VAL A 52 -6.67 9.85 -0.25
C VAL A 52 -6.04 10.49 -1.47
N HIS A 53 -5.77 9.67 -2.47
CA HIS A 53 -5.34 10.11 -3.79
C HIS A 53 -6.53 10.07 -4.74
N VAL A 54 -6.69 11.14 -5.51
CA VAL A 54 -7.73 11.23 -6.52
C VAL A 54 -7.04 11.46 -7.85
N LYS A 55 -7.34 10.58 -8.81
CA LYS A 55 -6.73 10.55 -10.14
C LYS A 55 -7.84 10.57 -11.21
N PRO A 56 -7.72 11.39 -12.26
CA PRO A 56 -8.60 11.23 -13.42
C PRO A 56 -8.38 9.88 -14.09
N VAL A 57 -9.46 9.29 -14.58
CA VAL A 57 -9.41 8.11 -15.44
C VAL A 57 -9.62 8.62 -16.88
N GLY A 58 -8.64 8.39 -17.74
CA GLY A 58 -8.73 8.79 -19.16
C GLY A 58 -9.93 8.14 -19.84
N GLY A 59 -10.52 8.82 -20.84
CA GLY A 59 -11.74 8.39 -21.53
C GLY A 59 -11.65 7.08 -22.33
N GLY A 60 -10.51 6.38 -22.27
CA GLY A 60 -10.31 5.08 -22.90
C GLY A 60 -10.49 3.92 -21.90
N GLN A 61 -11.66 3.28 -21.96
CA GLN A 61 -11.85 1.85 -21.67
C GLN A 61 -11.61 1.31 -20.24
N GLN A 62 -11.42 2.13 -19.21
CA GLN A 62 -11.30 1.63 -17.82
C GLN A 62 -12.59 1.93 -17.05
N GLY A 63 -13.61 1.10 -17.28
CA GLY A 63 -14.87 1.11 -16.53
C GLY A 63 -14.96 -0.05 -15.55
N TYR A 64 -15.79 0.08 -14.52
CA TYR A 64 -16.19 -1.04 -13.66
C TYR A 64 -17.56 -1.54 -14.15
N GLY A 65 -17.58 -2.63 -14.91
CA GLY A 65 -18.79 -3.10 -15.62
C GLY A 65 -19.23 -2.15 -16.75
N ALA A 66 -20.54 -1.88 -16.87
CA ALA A 66 -21.11 -1.05 -17.95
C ALA A 66 -20.97 0.47 -17.74
N ARG A 67 -20.41 0.93 -16.61
CA ARG A 67 -20.27 2.36 -16.29
C ARG A 67 -18.83 2.83 -16.54
N ARG A 68 -18.68 3.95 -17.23
CA ARG A 68 -17.40 4.64 -17.40
C ARG A 68 -16.99 5.29 -16.08
N ALA A 69 -15.82 4.95 -15.55
CA ALA A 69 -15.24 5.66 -14.41
C ALA A 69 -14.58 6.95 -14.92
N ALA A 70 -14.87 8.07 -14.27
CA ALA A 70 -14.24 9.34 -14.57
C ALA A 70 -13.06 9.64 -13.62
N VAL A 71 -13.08 9.06 -12.42
CA VAL A 71 -12.13 9.32 -11.34
C VAL A 71 -11.84 8.03 -10.59
N LEU A 72 -10.56 7.79 -10.31
CA LEU A 72 -10.06 6.75 -9.43
C LEU A 72 -9.71 7.37 -8.09
N VAL A 73 -10.23 6.80 -7.01
CA VAL A 73 -9.95 7.22 -5.63
C VAL A 73 -9.23 6.09 -4.91
N LEU A 74 -7.97 6.32 -4.56
CA LEU A 74 -7.13 5.40 -3.79
C LEU A 74 -7.07 5.87 -2.35
N VAL A 75 -7.26 4.96 -1.40
CA VAL A 75 -7.28 5.28 0.04
C VAL A 75 -6.18 4.48 0.71
N ALA A 76 -5.12 5.17 1.13
CA ALA A 76 -4.03 4.58 1.89
C ALA A 76 -4.22 4.84 3.39
N GLU A 77 -3.95 3.82 4.19
CA GLU A 77 -3.97 3.89 5.65
C GLU A 77 -2.54 3.90 6.20
N PRO A 78 -2.06 5.05 6.71
CA PRO A 78 -0.73 5.13 7.32
C PRO A 78 -0.61 4.17 8.50
N GLY A 79 0.49 3.42 8.54
CA GLY A 79 0.75 2.44 9.61
C GLY A 79 0.14 1.07 9.37
N ARG A 80 -0.66 0.87 8.33
CA ARG A 80 -1.04 -0.48 7.90
C ARG A 80 0.17 -1.15 7.24
N PRO A 81 0.54 -2.38 7.63
CA PRO A 81 1.61 -3.11 6.96
C PRO A 81 1.32 -3.21 5.45
N PRO A 82 2.34 -3.07 4.60
CA PRO A 82 2.19 -3.22 3.17
C PRO A 82 1.71 -4.64 2.83
N CYS A 83 0.86 -4.76 1.81
CA CYS A 83 0.55 -6.06 1.23
C CYS A 83 1.72 -6.45 0.32
N ILE A 84 2.48 -7.47 0.71
CA ILE A 84 3.62 -7.96 -0.05
C ILE A 84 3.41 -9.44 -0.32
N ASP A 85 3.40 -9.82 -1.60
CA ASP A 85 3.32 -11.22 -2.01
C ASP A 85 4.71 -11.91 -1.87
N PRO A 86 4.87 -12.91 -0.99
CA PRO A 86 6.12 -13.65 -0.88
C PRO A 86 6.51 -14.37 -2.18
N GLY A 87 5.56 -14.70 -3.04
CA GLY A 87 5.80 -15.30 -4.36
C GLY A 87 6.49 -14.32 -5.32
N LEU A 88 6.00 -13.08 -5.38
CA LEU A 88 6.64 -12.01 -6.13
C LEU A 88 8.06 -11.73 -5.60
N VAL A 89 8.22 -11.64 -4.27
CA VAL A 89 9.54 -11.45 -3.64
C VAL A 89 10.49 -12.58 -4.02
N ALA A 90 10.04 -13.85 -3.97
CA ALA A 90 10.85 -14.99 -4.38
C ALA A 90 11.31 -14.88 -5.84
N ALA A 91 10.37 -14.58 -6.76
CA ALA A 91 10.65 -14.48 -8.18
C ALA A 91 11.59 -13.32 -8.52
N THR A 92 11.42 -12.15 -7.90
CA THR A 92 12.21 -10.96 -8.20
C THR A 92 13.59 -10.97 -7.55
N LEU A 93 13.71 -11.51 -6.33
CA LEU A 93 14.96 -11.52 -5.58
C LEU A 93 15.72 -12.86 -5.65
N GLY A 94 15.20 -13.86 -6.37
CA GLY A 94 15.83 -15.19 -6.45
C GLY A 94 15.92 -15.90 -5.10
N LEU A 95 14.92 -15.68 -4.23
CA LEU A 95 14.84 -16.28 -2.90
C LEU A 95 14.02 -17.57 -2.92
N THR A 96 14.32 -18.50 -2.01
CA THR A 96 13.45 -19.66 -1.77
C THR A 96 12.13 -19.23 -1.12
N PRO A 97 11.06 -20.05 -1.16
CA PRO A 97 9.79 -19.71 -0.52
C PRO A 97 9.91 -19.41 0.99
N GLY A 98 10.81 -20.11 1.70
CA GLY A 98 11.05 -19.85 3.12
C GLY A 98 11.78 -18.53 3.36
N GLU A 99 12.77 -18.20 2.51
CA GLU A 99 13.50 -16.94 2.59
C GLU A 99 12.63 -15.75 2.22
N SER A 100 11.78 -15.87 1.21
CA SER A 100 10.88 -14.78 0.82
C SER A 100 9.85 -14.49 1.92
N GLN A 101 9.32 -15.52 2.58
CA GLN A 101 8.44 -15.33 3.73
C GLN A 101 9.14 -14.60 4.89
N VAL A 102 10.39 -14.98 5.20
CA VAL A 102 11.20 -14.27 6.22
C VAL A 102 11.48 -12.83 5.82
N ALA A 103 11.79 -12.57 4.55
CA ALA A 103 12.01 -11.22 4.03
C ALA A 103 10.75 -10.34 4.13
N VAL A 104 9.57 -10.91 3.84
CA VAL A 104 8.27 -10.23 4.01
C VAL A 104 8.02 -9.88 5.48
N TRP A 105 8.20 -10.83 6.40
CA TRP A 105 8.03 -10.54 7.84
C TRP A 105 8.96 -9.43 8.33
N VAL A 106 10.20 -9.40 7.86
CA VAL A 106 11.13 -8.30 8.18
C VAL A 106 10.60 -6.96 7.66
N ALA A 107 10.04 -6.91 6.46
CA ALA A 107 9.45 -5.69 5.89
C ALA A 107 8.15 -5.26 6.61
N GLU A 108 7.40 -6.22 7.14
CA GLU A 108 6.25 -5.98 8.02
C GLU A 108 6.64 -5.54 9.44
N GLY A 109 7.93 -5.58 9.77
CA GLY A 109 8.46 -5.13 11.07
C GLY A 109 8.52 -6.20 12.15
N TRP A 110 8.41 -7.48 11.79
CA TRP A 110 8.52 -8.58 12.74
C TRP A 110 9.93 -8.69 13.32
N THR A 111 9.99 -9.04 14.60
CA THR A 111 11.22 -9.39 15.30
C THR A 111 11.62 -10.85 15.02
N VAL A 112 12.90 -11.15 15.22
CA VAL A 112 13.43 -12.53 15.14
C VAL A 112 12.65 -13.49 16.04
N ARG A 113 12.25 -13.02 17.23
CA ARG A 113 11.52 -13.83 18.21
C ARG A 113 10.09 -14.13 17.75
N GLU A 114 9.39 -13.15 17.18
CA GLU A 114 8.05 -13.37 16.62
C GLU A 114 8.08 -14.36 15.46
N MET A 115 9.05 -14.24 14.56
CA MET A 115 9.24 -15.19 13.46
C MET A 115 9.59 -16.60 13.97
N ALA A 116 10.43 -16.70 14.99
CA ALA A 116 10.80 -17.97 15.61
C ALA A 116 9.56 -18.66 16.21
N VAL A 117 8.76 -17.93 16.99
CA VAL A 117 7.51 -18.43 17.58
C VAL A 117 6.51 -18.84 16.49
N ALA A 118 6.26 -17.99 15.49
CA ALA A 118 5.29 -18.27 14.44
C ALA A 118 5.65 -19.47 13.56
N THR A 119 6.94 -19.79 13.46
CA THR A 119 7.42 -20.92 12.65
C THR A 119 7.79 -22.17 13.46
N GLY A 120 7.74 -22.13 14.79
CA GLY A 120 8.25 -23.19 15.65
C GLY A 120 9.77 -23.41 15.52
N ARG A 121 10.52 -22.40 15.06
CA ARG A 121 11.98 -22.47 14.87
C ARG A 121 12.70 -21.74 16.00
N THR A 122 14.00 -22.00 16.13
CA THR A 122 14.85 -21.24 17.06
C THR A 122 15.22 -19.88 16.47
N ASP A 123 15.46 -18.88 17.32
CA ASP A 123 15.98 -17.59 16.88
C ASP A 123 17.28 -17.74 16.06
N LYS A 124 18.12 -18.75 16.39
CA LYS A 124 19.35 -19.06 15.65
C LYS A 124 19.05 -19.46 14.21
N ALA A 125 18.03 -20.28 13.99
CA ALA A 125 17.60 -20.67 12.65
C ALA A 125 17.06 -19.48 11.85
N ILE A 126 16.28 -18.59 12.46
CA ILE A 126 15.80 -17.36 11.80
C ILE A 126 16.97 -16.45 11.44
N ARG A 127 17.91 -16.22 12.36
CA ARG A 127 19.14 -15.45 12.09
C ARG A 127 19.98 -16.05 10.97
N TRP A 128 20.05 -17.38 10.89
CA TRP A 128 20.72 -18.06 9.79
C TRP A 128 20.02 -17.78 8.44
N HIS A 129 18.69 -17.86 8.36
CA HIS A 129 17.95 -17.49 7.15
C HIS A 129 18.22 -16.04 6.73
N LEU A 130 18.24 -15.10 7.67
CA LEU A 130 18.56 -13.69 7.38
C LEU A 130 19.98 -13.54 6.80
N GLN A 131 20.97 -14.23 7.35
CA GLN A 131 22.32 -14.22 6.80
C GLN A 131 22.39 -14.78 5.38
N GLN A 132 21.66 -15.86 5.08
CA GLN A 132 21.59 -16.41 3.72
C GLN A 132 20.94 -15.41 2.75
N ILE A 133 19.86 -14.76 3.16
CA ILE A 133 19.22 -13.71 2.36
C ILE A 133 20.19 -12.57 2.08
N TYR A 134 20.87 -12.06 3.11
CA TYR A 134 21.83 -10.97 2.98
C TYR A 134 22.97 -11.32 2.01
N HIS A 135 23.52 -12.52 2.14
CA HIS A 135 24.54 -13.01 1.23
C HIS A 135 24.04 -13.10 -0.21
N LYS A 136 22.84 -13.67 -0.44
CA LYS A 136 22.24 -13.78 -1.79
C LYS A 136 21.97 -12.42 -2.44
N GLN A 137 21.59 -11.42 -1.64
CA GLN A 137 21.28 -10.08 -2.13
C GLN A 137 22.49 -9.15 -2.16
N GLY A 138 23.67 -9.58 -1.67
CA GLY A 138 24.85 -8.72 -1.58
C GLY A 138 24.69 -7.52 -0.65
N ILE A 139 23.88 -7.66 0.40
CA ILE A 139 23.59 -6.60 1.38
C ILE A 139 24.08 -7.01 2.78
N SER A 140 24.23 -6.03 3.68
CA SER A 140 24.69 -6.27 5.05
C SER A 140 23.78 -5.67 6.13
N ARG A 141 22.78 -4.87 5.76
CA ARG A 141 21.88 -4.20 6.70
C ARG A 141 20.45 -4.63 6.48
N GLN A 142 19.74 -4.88 7.59
CA GLN A 142 18.30 -5.18 7.56
C GLN A 142 17.50 -4.10 6.83
N ALA A 143 17.87 -2.82 6.98
CA ALA A 143 17.21 -1.72 6.29
C ALA A 143 17.32 -1.83 4.76
N ASP A 144 18.40 -2.40 4.22
CA ASP A 144 18.54 -2.62 2.78
C ASP A 144 17.58 -3.74 2.30
N LEU A 145 17.40 -4.80 3.09
CA LEU A 145 16.41 -5.84 2.80
C LEU A 145 14.99 -5.27 2.82
N VAL A 146 14.67 -4.47 3.84
CA VAL A 146 13.37 -3.79 3.95
C VAL A 146 13.11 -2.95 2.70
N ARG A 147 14.09 -2.16 2.24
CA ARG A 147 13.94 -1.33 1.03
C ARG A 147 13.69 -2.15 -0.23
N LEU A 148 14.41 -3.25 -0.42
CA LEU A 148 14.20 -4.14 -1.57
C LEU A 148 12.78 -4.70 -1.55
N VAL A 149 12.34 -5.26 -0.42
CA VAL A 149 11.02 -5.87 -0.31
C VAL A 149 9.91 -4.83 -0.47
N LEU A 150 10.03 -3.65 0.15
CA LEU A 150 9.04 -2.57 0.02
C LEU A 150 8.92 -2.01 -1.39
N SER A 151 9.97 -2.07 -2.21
CA SER A 151 9.88 -1.68 -3.62
C SER A 151 8.99 -2.61 -4.46
N LEU A 152 8.66 -3.80 -3.94
CA LEU A 152 7.77 -4.78 -4.56
C LEU A 152 6.36 -4.76 -3.95
N ALA A 153 6.12 -3.90 -2.96
CA ALA A 153 4.80 -3.77 -2.36
C ALA A 153 3.81 -3.18 -3.37
N THR A 154 2.62 -3.76 -3.45
CA THR A 154 1.54 -3.24 -4.29
C THR A 154 0.71 -2.23 -3.53
N ILE A 155 0.22 -1.21 -4.25
CA ILE A 155 -0.79 -0.29 -3.71
C ILE A 155 -2.12 -1.04 -3.78
N ALA A 156 -2.63 -1.47 -2.63
CA ALA A 156 -3.97 -2.05 -2.48
C ALA A 156 -5.05 -0.96 -2.42
#